data_AF-T1C0S1-F1
#
_entry.id   AF-T1C0S1-F1
#
_cell.length_a   1.000
_cell.length_b   1.000
_cell.length_c   1.000
_cell.angle_alpha   90.00
_cell.angle_beta   90.00
_cell.angle_gamma   90.00
#
_symmetry.space_group_name_H-M   'P 1'
#
loop_
_entity.id
_entity.type
_entity.pdbx_description
1 polymer ?
#
loop_
_entity_poly.entity_id
_entity_poly.type
_entity_poly.pdbx_seq_one_letter_code
_entity_poly.pdbx_strand_id
1 'polypeptide(L)'
;MTFIRKIKRGDKIYYQEVENKWVNGKTVQKHIRYIGKNKDSSDHIPLEKVQFGYIATRLMQGDLSTDELFDMIERMGNHVDREDLERIG
;
A
#
# COMPACT_ATOMS: atom_id res chain seq x y z
N MET A 1 -2.20 -7.23 -9.97
CA MET A 1 -3.49 -7.52 -9.29
C MET A 1 -3.17 -8.13 -7.95
N THR A 2 -3.66 -7.53 -6.88
CA THR A 2 -3.39 -7.95 -5.50
C THR A 2 -4.44 -8.96 -5.03
N PHE A 3 -4.07 -9.77 -4.04
CA PHE A 3 -4.99 -10.68 -3.36
C PHE A 3 -4.61 -10.89 -1.89
N ILE A 4 -5.58 -11.29 -1.08
CA ILE A 4 -5.37 -11.58 0.35
C ILE A 4 -4.82 -13.00 0.50
N ARG A 5 -3.62 -13.11 1.05
CA ARG A 5 -2.96 -14.36 1.41
C ARG A 5 -3.15 -14.65 2.90
N LYS A 6 -3.57 -15.88 3.20
CA LYS A 6 -3.61 -16.44 4.56
C LYS A 6 -2.25 -17.03 4.94
N ILE A 7 -1.78 -16.73 6.14
CA ILE A 7 -0.53 -17.25 6.72
C ILE A 7 -0.84 -17.87 8.08
N LYS A 8 -0.43 -19.13 8.29
CA LYS A 8 -0.52 -19.81 9.58
C LYS A 8 0.86 -19.75 10.26
N ARG A 9 0.93 -19.25 11.49
CA ARG A 9 2.12 -19.29 12.35
C ARG A 9 1.76 -19.94 13.67
N GLY A 10 2.17 -21.20 13.86
CA GLY A 10 1.70 -22.03 14.96
C GLY A 10 0.17 -22.15 14.92
N ASP A 11 -0.50 -21.82 16.02
CA ASP A 11 -1.97 -21.84 16.11
C ASP A 11 -2.64 -20.54 15.65
N LYS A 12 -1.87 -19.53 15.26
CA LYS A 12 -2.39 -18.22 14.88
C LYS A 12 -2.51 -18.10 13.35
N ILE A 13 -3.59 -17.45 12.92
CA ILE A 13 -3.87 -17.12 11.52
C ILE A 13 -3.72 -15.62 11.30
N TYR A 14 -3.05 -15.27 10.22
CA TYR A 14 -2.76 -13.91 9.80
C TYR A 14 -3.08 -13.72 8.32
N TYR A 15 -3.37 -12.49 7.94
CA TYR A 15 -3.71 -12.09 6.58
C TYR A 15 -2.76 -10.99 6.10
N GLN A 16 -2.34 -11.11 4.85
CA GLN A 16 -1.48 -10.15 4.16
C GLN A 16 -2.01 -9.92 2.75
N GLU A 17 -1.90 -8.70 2.25
CA GLU A 17 -2.11 -8.41 0.84
C GLU A 17 -0.80 -8.61 0.08
N VAL A 18 -0.86 -9.35 -1.02
CA VAL A 18 0.31 -9.67 -1.85
C VAL A 18 0.00 -9.46 -3.32
N GLU A 19 1.03 -9.21 -4.11
CA GLU A 19 0.97 -9.17 -5.58
C GLU A 19 1.90 -10.24 -6.18
N ASN A 20 1.44 -10.92 -7.23
CA ASN A 20 2.31 -11.77 -8.04
C ASN A 20 3.07 -10.93 -9.07
N LYS A 21 4.40 -10.99 -9.05
CA LYS A 21 5.28 -10.41 -10.07
C LYS A 21 6.11 -11.50 -10.75
N TRP A 22 6.28 -11.38 -12.06
CA TRP A 22 7.20 -12.26 -12.81
C TRP A 22 8.61 -11.71 -12.73
N VAL A 23 9.54 -12.50 -12.21
CA VAL A 23 10.96 -12.16 -12.10
C VAL A 23 11.77 -13.35 -12.60
N ASN A 24 12.59 -13.14 -13.63
CA ASN A 24 13.48 -14.16 -14.20
C ASN A 24 12.79 -15.50 -14.52
N GLY A 25 11.61 -15.43 -15.15
CA GLY A 25 10.84 -16.62 -15.54
C GLY A 25 10.16 -17.36 -14.38
N LYS A 26 10.16 -16.79 -13.17
CA LYS A 26 9.44 -17.34 -12.01
C LYS A 26 8.42 -16.33 -11.49
N THR A 27 7.29 -16.82 -11.00
CA THR A 27 6.32 -15.98 -10.27
C THR A 27 6.77 -15.85 -8.82
N VAL A 28 7.02 -14.61 -8.39
CA VAL A 28 7.40 -14.23 -7.02
C VAL A 28 6.27 -13.41 -6.41
N GLN A 29 6.00 -13.60 -5.12
CA GLN A 29 5.02 -12.80 -4.38
C GLN A 29 5.71 -11.59 -3.73
N LYS A 30 5.34 -10.37 -4.16
CA LYS A 30 5.69 -9.12 -3.45
C LYS A 30 4.67 -8.91 -2.32
N HIS A 31 5.16 -8.76 -1.10
CA HIS A 31 4.32 -8.35 0.03
C HIS A 31 3.91 -6.90 -0.16
N ILE A 32 2.61 -6.61 -0.07
CA ILE A 32 2.07 -5.24 -0.14
C ILE A 32 1.88 -4.71 1.27
N ARG A 33 1.06 -5.39 2.08
CA ARG A 33 0.82 -4.97 3.48
C ARG A 33 0.31 -6.10 4.35
N TYR A 34 0.38 -5.87 5.65
CA TYR A 34 -0.21 -6.73 6.67
C TYR A 34 -1.64 -6.28 7.00
N ILE A 35 -2.60 -7.21 6.95
CA ILE A 35 -4.03 -6.93 7.20
C ILE A 35 -4.41 -7.24 8.65
N GLY A 36 -3.72 -8.20 9.30
CA GLY A 36 -4.01 -8.60 10.68
C GLY A 36 -4.60 -10.00 10.79
N LYS A 37 -5.44 -10.20 11.82
CA LYS A 37 -6.08 -11.50 12.11
C LYS A 37 -7.48 -11.64 11.50
N ASN A 38 -8.07 -10.53 11.05
CA ASN A 38 -9.33 -10.53 10.32
C ASN A 38 -9.01 -10.35 8.84
N LYS A 39 -9.63 -11.12 7.95
CA LYS A 39 -9.45 -10.96 6.50
C LYS A 39 -10.18 -9.73 5.96
N ASP A 40 -11.22 -9.30 6.68
CA ASP A 40 -12.13 -8.22 6.26
C ASP A 40 -11.84 -6.90 7.01
N SER A 41 -10.77 -6.82 7.82
CA SER A 41 -10.32 -5.55 8.39
C SER A 41 -9.74 -4.67 7.30
N SER A 42 -10.63 -3.90 6.66
CA SER A 42 -10.31 -2.96 5.60
C SER A 42 -10.08 -1.58 6.21
N ASP A 43 -8.86 -1.33 6.69
CA ASP A 43 -8.38 0.05 6.88
C ASP A 43 -8.02 0.69 5.52
N HIS A 44 -8.28 -0.03 4.41
CA HIS A 44 -8.07 0.42 3.05
C HIS A 44 -9.10 1.46 2.63
N ILE A 45 -8.66 2.71 2.52
CA ILE A 45 -9.45 3.78 1.92
C ILE A 45 -8.86 4.03 0.53
N PRO A 46 -9.54 3.66 -0.56
CA PRO A 46 -9.02 3.89 -1.91
C PRO A 46 -8.92 5.38 -2.18
N LEU A 47 -7.82 5.80 -2.81
CA LEU A 47 -7.65 7.15 -3.32
C LEU A 47 -8.22 7.25 -4.73
N GLU A 48 -9.28 8.03 -4.87
CA GLU A 48 -9.90 8.34 -6.15
C GLU A 48 -9.15 9.45 -6.88
N LYS A 49 -9.25 9.45 -8.23
CA LYS A 49 -8.51 10.39 -9.08
C LYS A 49 -8.72 11.87 -8.70
N VAL A 50 -9.94 12.20 -8.25
CA VAL A 50 -10.32 13.55 -7.84
C VAL A 50 -9.48 14.05 -6.65
N GLN A 51 -9.06 13.15 -5.76
CA GLN A 51 -8.30 13.51 -4.57
C GLN A 51 -6.85 13.89 -4.90
N PHE A 52 -6.27 13.37 -6.00
CA PHE A 52 -4.90 13.71 -6.39
C PHE A 52 -4.72 15.19 -6.72
N GLY A 53 -5.71 15.83 -7.36
CA GLY A 53 -5.63 17.26 -7.68
C GLY A 53 -5.55 18.14 -6.42
N TYR A 54 -6.34 17.79 -5.40
CA TYR A 54 -6.31 18.50 -4.12
C TYR A 54 -5.00 18.27 -3.37
N ILE A 55 -4.51 17.02 -3.32
CA ILE A 55 -3.22 16.67 -2.69
C ILE A 55 -2.07 17.44 -3.36
N ALA A 56 -2.02 17.47 -4.70
CA ALA A 56 -1.01 18.20 -5.45
C ALA A 56 -1.03 19.70 -5.13
N THR A 57 -2.23 20.29 -5.04
CA THR A 57 -2.38 21.71 -4.68
C THR A 57 -1.79 22.01 -3.30
N ARG A 58 -2.09 21.17 -2.29
CA ARG A 58 -1.57 21.37 -0.92
C ARG A 58 -0.05 21.19 -0.83
N LEU A 59 0.52 20.24 -1.57
CA LEU A 59 1.97 20.08 -1.69
C LEU A 59 2.62 21.34 -2.28
N MET A 60 2.06 21.87 -3.38
CA MET A 60 2.59 23.06 -4.05
C MET A 60 2.48 24.33 -3.18
N GLN A 61 1.44 24.42 -2.35
CA GLN A 61 1.25 25.52 -1.40
C GLN A 61 2.15 25.43 -0.17
N GLY A 62 2.78 24.28 0.09
CA GLY A 62 3.54 24.02 1.30
C GLY A 62 2.68 23.71 2.54
N ASP A 63 1.36 23.56 2.35
CA ASP A 63 0.39 23.23 3.40
C ASP A 63 0.40 21.74 3.77
N LEU A 64 1.08 20.92 2.97
CA LEU A 64 1.30 19.50 3.19
C LEU A 64 2.75 19.17 2.82
N SER A 65 3.49 18.57 3.74
CA SER A 65 4.81 18.03 3.43
C SER A 65 4.72 16.65 2.78
N THR A 66 5.80 16.25 2.08
CA THR A 66 5.87 14.92 1.45
C THR A 66 5.82 13.79 2.47
N ASP A 67 6.47 13.94 3.63
CA ASP A 67 6.44 12.92 4.69
C ASP A 67 5.04 12.79 5.30
N GLU A 68 4.33 13.90 5.54
CA GLU A 68 2.94 13.85 6.03
C GLU A 68 2.00 13.18 5.01
N LEU A 69 2.23 13.40 3.71
CA LEU A 69 1.49 12.72 2.67
C LEU A 69 1.73 11.20 2.73
N PHE A 70 3.00 10.77 2.82
CA PHE A 70 3.31 9.34 2.94
C PHE A 70 2.69 8.72 4.18
N ASP A 71 2.80 9.37 5.34
CA ASP A 71 2.19 8.91 6.59
C ASP A 71 0.67 8.81 6.48
N MET A 72 0.02 9.76 5.82
CA MET A 72 -1.42 9.74 5.56
C MET A 72 -1.80 8.55 4.68
N ILE A 73 -1.09 8.33 3.57
CA ILE A 73 -1.39 7.25 2.62
C ILE A 73 -1.20 5.88 3.30
N GLU A 74 -0.14 5.70 4.08
CA GLU A 74 0.10 4.48 4.88
C GLU A 74 -1.02 4.24 5.90
N ARG A 75 -1.48 5.28 6.60
CA ARG A 75 -2.62 5.19 7.55
C ARG A 75 -3.94 4.87 6.87
N MET A 76 -4.11 5.27 5.62
CA MET A 76 -5.24 4.85 4.77
C MET A 76 -5.08 3.40 4.25
N GLY A 77 -4.05 2.69 4.71
CA GLY A 77 -3.75 1.33 4.33
C GLY A 77 -3.21 1.18 2.91
N ASN A 78 -2.85 2.28 2.24
CA ASN A 78 -2.20 2.23 0.94
C ASN A 78 -0.69 2.22 1.20
N HIS A 79 -0.02 1.11 0.89
CA HIS A 79 1.41 1.02 1.11
C HIS A 79 2.16 1.66 -0.05
N VAL A 80 3.09 2.56 0.24
CA VAL A 80 3.88 3.27 -0.77
C VAL A 80 5.36 2.95 -0.58
N ASP A 81 5.90 2.23 -1.55
CA ASP A 81 7.32 1.95 -1.62
C ASP A 81 8.05 3.18 -2.17
N ARG A 82 8.79 3.89 -1.30
CA ARG A 82 9.47 5.15 -1.64
C ARG A 82 10.48 4.96 -2.78
N GLU A 83 11.13 3.78 -2.84
CA GLU A 83 12.09 3.44 -3.90
C GLU A 83 11.41 3.26 -5.27
N ASP A 84 10.18 2.74 -5.28
CA ASP A 84 9.40 2.59 -6.52
C ASP A 84 8.97 3.97 -7.09
N LEU A 85 8.83 5.00 -6.25
CA LEU A 85 8.48 6.36 -6.67
C LEU A 85 9.64 7.14 -7.28
N GLU A 86 10.86 6.99 -6.73
CA GLU A 86 12.07 7.63 -7.29
C GLU A 86 12.36 7.15 -8.73
N ARG A 87 11.84 5.99 -9.13
CA ARG A 87 11.93 5.50 -10.51
C ARG A 87 10.97 6.15 -11.50
N ILE A 88 9.96 6.88 -11.02
CA ILE A 88 8.91 7.48 -11.86
C ILE A 88 9.30 8.91 -12.30
N GLY A 89 10.33 9.51 -11.70
CA GLY A 89 10.85 10.84 -12.05
C GLY A 89 12.37 10.92 -11.98
#